data_AF-A0A6A0H1L5-F1
#
_entry.id   AF-A0A6A0H1L5-F1
#
_cell.length_a   1.000
_cell.length_b   1.000
_cell.length_c   1.000
_cell.angle_alpha   90.00
_cell.angle_beta   90.00
_cell.angle_gamma   90.00
#
_symmetry.space_group_name_H-M   'P 1'
#
loop_
_entity.id
_entity.type
_entity.pdbx_description
1 polymer ?
#
loop_
_entity_poly.entity_id
_entity_poly.type
_entity_poly.pdbx_seq_one_letter_code
_entity_poly.pdbx_strand_id
1 'polypeptide(L)'
;MSAIYLHNKGSTTGQNLSTIKSLRVLRVLRPLKTIKRVPKLKAVFDCVVNSLKNVFNILIVYILFQFIFAVIAVQLFNGKFFYCTDLSIMTKAECQGEYFWYDNYDQPPEVRPRQWKQQSFHYDNVMFAMLTLFAVQTGEGWPQVLQNSMAATYENHGPQPHFAIEMSIFYIVYFIVFPFFFVNIFVALIIITFQEQGEAELQDGELDKNQKSCIDFAIQAKPLERYMPKERLSLKYKTWKVVVSTPFEYLIMTLIVLNTILLMMKVGFIYLLLMMK
;
A
#
# COMPACT_ATOMS: atom_id res chain seq x y z
N MET A 1 -8.66 68.60 -11.11
CA MET A 1 -8.46 67.79 -9.89
C MET A 1 -9.30 66.51 -10.07
N SER A 2 -9.03 65.66 -11.06
CA SER A 2 -7.86 64.79 -11.27
C SER A 2 -7.74 63.70 -10.21
N ALA A 3 -8.34 62.53 -10.47
CA ALA A 3 -7.77 61.21 -10.14
C ALA A 3 -8.65 60.10 -10.74
N ILE A 4 -8.29 59.69 -11.95
CA ILE A 4 -8.74 58.44 -12.58
C ILE A 4 -7.99 57.30 -11.88
N TYR A 5 -8.69 56.43 -11.13
CA TYR A 5 -8.14 55.15 -10.70
C TYR A 5 -8.17 54.18 -11.89
N LEU A 6 -7.04 54.08 -12.58
CA LEU A 6 -6.76 53.02 -13.55
C LEU A 6 -6.72 51.67 -12.84
N HIS A 7 -7.71 50.83 -13.11
CA HIS A 7 -7.70 49.41 -12.77
C HIS A 7 -6.58 48.71 -13.57
N ASN A 8 -5.42 48.52 -12.94
CA ASN A 8 -4.29 47.81 -13.53
C ASN A 8 -4.65 46.31 -13.68
N LYS A 9 -5.01 45.86 -14.89
CA LYS A 9 -5.11 44.43 -15.25
C LYS A 9 -3.69 43.86 -15.33
N GLY A 10 -3.08 43.61 -14.17
CA GLY A 10 -1.77 42.98 -14.05
C GLY A 10 -1.86 41.60 -13.40
N SER A 11 -2.35 40.58 -14.10
CA SER A 11 -2.08 39.17 -13.71
C SER A 11 -2.43 38.17 -14.81
N THR A 12 -1.59 38.10 -15.83
CA THR A 12 -1.47 36.92 -16.71
C THR A 12 0.00 36.55 -16.90
N THR A 13 0.90 37.52 -16.93
CA THR A 13 2.35 37.28 -17.11
C THR A 13 2.99 36.55 -15.92
N GLY A 14 2.58 36.84 -14.67
CA GLY A 14 3.14 36.22 -13.45
C GLY A 14 2.83 34.71 -13.28
N GLN A 15 1.61 34.27 -13.66
CA GLN A 15 1.22 32.86 -13.62
C GLN A 15 1.86 32.03 -14.75
N ASN A 16 2.17 32.66 -15.88
CA ASN A 16 2.92 32.02 -16.96
C ASN A 16 4.39 31.76 -16.55
N LEU A 17 5.01 32.66 -15.78
CA LEU A 17 6.36 32.48 -15.25
C LEU A 17 6.47 31.33 -14.22
N SER A 18 5.48 31.15 -13.34
CA SER A 18 5.44 30.01 -12.41
C SER A 18 5.24 28.68 -13.16
N THR A 19 4.38 28.68 -14.18
CA THR A 19 4.16 27.50 -15.04
C THR A 19 5.43 27.10 -15.79
N ILE A 20 6.20 28.06 -16.32
CA ILE A 20 7.48 27.82 -17.01
C ILE A 20 8.56 27.31 -16.04
N LYS A 21 8.55 27.71 -14.75
CA LYS A 21 9.42 27.13 -13.72
C LYS A 21 9.06 25.67 -13.44
N SER A 22 7.77 25.34 -13.33
CA SER A 22 7.29 23.96 -13.12
C SER A 22 7.63 23.02 -14.29
N LEU A 23 7.65 23.51 -15.54
CA LEU A 23 8.07 22.70 -16.71
C LEU A 23 9.54 22.21 -16.62
N ARG A 24 10.38 22.80 -15.76
CA ARG A 24 11.74 22.31 -15.52
C ARG A 24 11.76 20.96 -14.81
N VAL A 25 10.70 20.59 -14.07
CA VAL A 25 10.53 19.25 -13.46
C VAL A 25 10.49 18.17 -14.53
N LEU A 26 9.98 18.44 -15.75
CA LEU A 26 9.94 17.46 -16.83
C LEU A 26 11.33 16.94 -17.25
N ARG A 27 12.41 17.64 -16.87
CA ARG A 27 13.78 17.14 -17.05
C ARG A 27 14.06 15.87 -16.23
N VAL A 28 13.29 15.59 -15.19
CA VAL A 28 13.33 14.33 -14.42
C VAL A 28 12.94 13.12 -15.28
N LEU A 29 12.20 13.31 -16.38
CA LEU A 29 11.80 12.26 -17.31
C LEU A 29 12.90 11.92 -18.34
N ARG A 30 14.06 12.58 -18.32
CA ARG A 30 15.18 12.28 -19.22
C ARG A 30 15.59 10.79 -19.25
N PRO A 31 15.60 10.03 -18.13
CA PRO A 31 15.89 8.60 -18.14
C PRO A 31 14.93 7.77 -19.00
N LEU A 32 13.68 8.21 -19.21
CA LEU A 32 12.72 7.53 -20.10
C LEU A 32 13.18 7.54 -21.55
N LYS A 33 13.99 8.52 -21.99
CA LYS A 33 14.61 8.51 -23.32
C LYS A 33 15.69 7.44 -23.44
N THR A 34 16.35 7.08 -22.34
CA THR A 34 17.39 6.04 -22.30
C THR A 34 16.79 4.63 -22.42
N ILE A 35 15.53 4.43 -22.01
CA ILE A 35 14.79 3.17 -22.20
C ILE A 35 14.80 2.74 -23.67
N LYS A 36 14.63 3.69 -24.61
CA LYS A 36 14.65 3.40 -26.05
C LYS A 36 16.04 2.98 -26.57
N ARG A 37 17.11 3.31 -25.87
CA ARG A 37 18.50 3.00 -26.27
C ARG A 37 18.98 1.65 -25.75
N VAL A 38 18.37 1.13 -24.68
CA VAL A 38 18.75 -0.14 -24.07
C VAL A 38 17.69 -1.18 -24.40
N PRO A 39 17.94 -2.12 -25.36
CA PRO A 39 16.93 -3.05 -25.83
C PRO A 39 16.34 -3.94 -24.72
N LYS A 40 17.16 -4.31 -23.72
CA LYS A 40 16.71 -5.04 -22.54
C LYS A 40 15.69 -4.25 -21.70
N LEU A 41 15.92 -2.95 -21.50
CA LEU A 41 15.02 -2.09 -20.71
C LEU A 41 13.74 -1.76 -21.50
N LYS A 42 13.85 -1.60 -22.82
CA LYS A 42 12.70 -1.46 -23.71
C LYS A 42 11.77 -2.68 -23.65
N ALA A 43 12.33 -3.90 -23.71
CA ALA A 43 11.54 -5.12 -23.62
C ALA A 43 10.73 -5.20 -22.31
N VAL A 44 11.35 -4.86 -21.17
CA VAL A 44 10.65 -4.81 -19.87
C VAL A 44 9.57 -3.74 -19.85
N PHE A 45 9.85 -2.54 -20.35
CA PHE A 45 8.87 -1.45 -20.42
C PHE A 45 7.67 -1.80 -21.32
N ASP A 46 7.92 -2.35 -22.51
CA ASP A 46 6.86 -2.76 -23.44
C ASP A 46 5.98 -3.87 -22.81
N CYS A 47 6.57 -4.80 -22.06
CA CYS A 47 5.84 -5.81 -21.29
C CYS A 47 4.93 -5.18 -20.21
N VAL A 48 5.45 -4.24 -19.41
CA VAL A 48 4.67 -3.51 -18.40
C VAL A 48 3.50 -2.77 -19.06
N VAL A 49 3.74 -2.03 -20.15
CA VAL A 49 2.67 -1.31 -20.85
C VAL A 49 1.62 -2.26 -21.43
N ASN A 50 2.04 -3.43 -21.93
CA ASN A 50 1.09 -4.43 -22.43
C ASN A 50 0.23 -5.02 -21.30
N SER A 51 0.83 -5.34 -20.15
CA SER A 51 0.09 -5.81 -18.97
C SER A 51 -0.86 -4.76 -18.40
N LEU A 52 -0.53 -3.46 -18.51
CA LEU A 52 -1.39 -2.37 -18.02
C LEU A 52 -2.72 -2.28 -18.77
N LYS A 53 -2.80 -2.73 -20.03
CA LYS A 53 -4.07 -2.76 -20.79
C LYS A 53 -5.09 -3.67 -20.13
N ASN A 54 -4.66 -4.84 -19.67
CA ASN A 54 -5.54 -5.79 -18.99
C ASN A 54 -5.91 -5.27 -17.59
N VAL A 55 -4.96 -4.63 -16.89
CA VAL A 55 -5.22 -4.00 -15.58
C VAL A 55 -6.21 -2.85 -15.67
N PHE A 56 -6.22 -2.08 -16.77
CA PHE A 56 -7.12 -0.93 -16.94
C PHE A 56 -8.59 -1.33 -16.87
N ASN A 57 -8.97 -2.48 -17.44
CA ASN A 57 -10.34 -2.98 -17.37
C ASN A 57 -10.79 -3.27 -15.93
N ILE A 58 -9.92 -3.88 -15.10
CA ILE A 58 -10.20 -4.07 -13.67
C ILE A 58 -10.28 -2.73 -12.95
N LEU A 59 -9.36 -1.81 -13.26
CA LEU A 59 -9.31 -0.51 -12.60
C LEU A 59 -10.63 0.25 -12.80
N ILE A 60 -11.26 0.16 -13.98
CA ILE A 60 -12.59 0.74 -14.22
C ILE A 60 -13.63 0.13 -13.28
N VAL A 61 -13.68 -1.20 -13.17
CA VAL A 61 -14.65 -1.89 -12.30
C VAL A 61 -14.41 -1.53 -10.83
N TYR A 62 -13.15 -1.47 -10.40
CA TYR A 62 -12.74 -1.01 -9.07
C TYR A 62 -13.20 0.43 -8.81
N ILE A 63 -12.93 1.36 -9.73
CA ILE A 63 -13.34 2.76 -9.60
C ILE A 63 -14.86 2.90 -9.55
N LEU A 64 -15.60 2.13 -10.35
CA LEU A 64 -17.05 2.14 -10.35
C LEU A 64 -17.61 1.69 -8.99
N PHE A 65 -17.06 0.63 -8.43
CA PHE A 65 -17.49 0.14 -7.12
C PHE A 65 -17.15 1.13 -6.00
N GLN A 66 -15.94 1.70 -6.04
CA GLN A 66 -15.51 2.76 -5.13
C GLN A 66 -16.41 3.99 -5.23
N PHE A 67 -16.84 4.34 -6.44
CA PHE A 67 -17.74 5.46 -6.70
C PHE A 67 -19.12 5.26 -6.06
N ILE A 68 -19.69 4.05 -6.12
CA ILE A 68 -20.98 3.74 -5.46
C ILE A 68 -20.91 4.03 -3.96
N PHE A 69 -19.87 3.51 -3.28
CA PHE A 69 -19.68 3.77 -1.85
C PHE A 69 -19.36 5.23 -1.55
N ALA A 70 -18.63 5.91 -2.43
CA ALA A 70 -18.32 7.33 -2.27
C ALA A 70 -19.59 8.20 -2.32
N VAL A 71 -20.51 7.93 -3.26
CA VAL A 71 -21.81 8.64 -3.32
C VAL A 71 -22.58 8.40 -2.02
N ILE A 72 -22.67 7.16 -1.53
CA ILE A 72 -23.35 6.84 -0.27
C ILE A 72 -22.70 7.61 0.89
N ALA A 73 -21.37 7.62 0.98
CA ALA A 73 -20.65 8.32 2.03
C ALA A 73 -20.87 9.84 2.00
N VAL A 74 -20.92 10.45 0.81
CA VAL A 74 -21.27 11.87 0.65
C VAL A 74 -22.67 12.11 1.22
N GLN A 75 -23.66 11.27 0.91
CA GLN A 75 -25.01 11.47 1.44
C GLN A 75 -25.09 11.33 2.96
N LEU A 76 -24.25 10.48 3.57
CA LEU A 76 -24.24 10.28 5.02
C LEU A 76 -23.48 11.39 5.77
N PHE A 77 -22.37 11.88 5.22
CA PHE A 77 -21.34 12.62 5.96
C PHE A 77 -21.00 14.01 5.41
N ASN A 78 -21.62 14.45 4.30
CA ASN A 78 -21.35 15.76 3.71
C ASN A 78 -21.54 16.91 4.72
N GLY A 79 -20.52 17.76 4.87
CA GLY A 79 -20.59 18.95 5.71
C GLY A 79 -20.51 18.70 7.22
N LYS A 80 -20.26 17.46 7.64
CA LYS A 80 -20.20 17.05 9.07
C LYS A 80 -18.78 16.84 9.60
N PHE A 81 -17.77 16.97 8.75
CA PHE A 81 -16.36 16.70 9.07
C PHE A 81 -15.57 17.95 9.47
N PHE A 82 -16.26 18.91 10.08
CA PHE A 82 -15.65 20.13 10.61
C PHE A 82 -15.50 20.04 12.12
N TYR A 83 -14.48 20.71 12.65
CA TYR A 83 -14.21 20.77 14.08
C TYR A 83 -13.56 22.10 14.46
N CYS A 84 -13.79 22.55 15.70
CA CYS A 84 -13.03 23.65 16.28
C CYS A 84 -11.76 23.09 16.95
N THR A 85 -10.68 23.87 16.97
CA THR A 85 -9.47 23.51 17.75
C THR A 85 -9.73 23.40 19.26
N ASP A 86 -10.80 24.03 19.75
CA ASP A 86 -11.31 23.90 21.10
C ASP A 86 -12.51 22.94 21.11
N LEU A 87 -12.36 21.79 21.78
CA LEU A 87 -13.35 20.71 21.83
C LEU A 87 -14.65 21.11 22.55
N SER A 88 -14.63 22.19 23.34
CA SER A 88 -15.83 22.69 24.03
C SER A 88 -16.79 23.43 23.10
N ILE A 89 -16.34 23.82 21.91
CA ILE A 89 -17.08 24.65 20.98
C ILE A 89 -17.62 23.82 19.82
N MET A 90 -18.95 23.85 19.64
CA MET A 90 -19.65 23.00 18.68
C MET A 90 -20.04 23.73 17.40
N THR A 91 -20.01 25.06 17.34
CA THR A 91 -20.45 25.80 16.15
C THR A 91 -19.35 26.70 15.59
N LYS A 92 -19.39 26.92 14.27
CA LYS A 92 -18.45 27.82 13.58
C LYS A 92 -18.53 29.27 14.09
N ALA A 93 -19.73 29.73 14.46
CA ALA A 93 -19.95 31.08 14.95
C ALA A 93 -19.27 31.34 16.30
N GLU A 94 -19.25 30.32 17.18
CA GLU A 94 -18.64 30.38 18.51
C GLU A 94 -17.13 30.08 18.49
N CYS A 95 -16.62 29.46 17.42
CA CYS A 95 -15.20 29.12 17.25
C CYS A 95 -14.36 30.36 16.88
N GLN A 96 -14.36 31.36 17.78
CA GLN A 96 -13.66 32.64 17.65
C GLN A 96 -12.87 32.95 18.93
N GLY A 97 -11.87 33.83 18.81
CA GLY A 97 -11.00 34.23 19.92
C GLY A 97 -9.87 33.24 20.17
N GLU A 98 -9.44 33.15 21.43
CA GLU A 98 -8.31 32.33 21.86
C GLU A 98 -8.75 31.32 22.93
N TYR A 99 -8.00 30.23 23.05
CA TYR A 99 -8.21 29.20 24.07
C TYR A 99 -6.88 28.77 24.68
N PHE A 100 -6.95 28.20 25.88
CA PHE A 100 -5.78 27.66 26.57
C PHE A 100 -5.51 26.23 26.09
N TRP A 101 -4.33 26.01 25.53
CA TRP A 101 -3.81 24.69 25.16
C TRP A 101 -2.90 24.16 26.26
N TYR A 102 -3.21 22.96 26.76
CA TYR A 102 -2.44 22.28 27.79
C TYR A 102 -1.65 21.15 27.13
N ASP A 103 -0.34 21.35 26.95
CA ASP A 103 0.55 20.31 26.39
C ASP A 103 1.11 19.40 27.50
N ASN A 104 1.51 20.01 28.63
CA ASN A 104 1.98 19.31 29.81
C ASN A 104 1.38 19.95 31.07
N TYR A 105 0.98 19.13 32.04
CA TYR A 105 0.39 19.57 33.31
C TYR A 105 1.34 20.42 34.16
N ASP A 106 2.65 20.28 33.98
CA ASP A 106 3.68 20.96 34.77
C ASP A 106 4.06 22.36 34.23
N GLN A 107 3.52 22.76 33.08
CA GLN A 107 3.83 24.05 32.44
C GLN A 107 2.58 24.93 32.33
N PRO A 108 2.74 26.27 32.37
CA PRO A 108 1.61 27.16 32.13
C PRO A 108 1.03 26.91 30.74
N PRO A 109 -0.30 26.98 30.57
CA PRO A 109 -0.93 26.74 29.29
C PRO A 109 -0.53 27.79 28.26
N GLU A 110 -0.39 27.35 27.01
CA GLU A 110 -0.14 28.24 25.89
C GLU A 110 -1.47 28.81 25.37
N VAL A 111 -1.50 30.10 25.05
CA VAL A 111 -2.67 30.72 24.42
C VAL A 111 -2.59 30.50 22.91
N ARG A 112 -3.61 29.85 22.33
CA ARG A 112 -3.69 29.60 20.89
C ARG A 112 -5.01 30.15 20.31
N PRO A 113 -5.03 30.62 19.06
CA PRO A 113 -6.25 31.07 18.42
C PRO A 113 -7.18 29.89 18.11
N ARG A 114 -8.48 30.07 18.34
CA ARG A 114 -9.51 29.12 17.90
C ARG A 114 -9.62 29.15 16.38
N GLN A 115 -9.62 27.97 15.76
CA GLN A 115 -9.74 27.84 14.31
C GLN A 115 -10.78 26.77 13.96
N TRP A 116 -11.73 27.11 13.10
CA TRP A 116 -12.67 26.16 12.52
C TRP A 116 -12.01 25.46 11.34
N LYS A 117 -11.69 24.18 11.51
CA LYS A 117 -10.95 23.37 10.55
C LYS A 117 -11.78 22.21 10.04
N GLN A 118 -11.37 21.71 8.88
CA GLN A 118 -11.91 20.50 8.28
C GLN A 118 -10.94 19.34 8.54
N GLN A 119 -11.48 18.14 8.78
CA GLN A 119 -10.68 16.92 8.85
C GLN A 119 -9.97 16.66 7.51
N SER A 120 -8.73 16.17 7.54
CA SER A 120 -7.96 15.92 6.31
C SER A 120 -8.60 14.88 5.40
N PHE A 121 -9.26 13.88 6.00
CA PHE A 121 -10.10 12.91 5.32
C PHE A 121 -11.57 13.23 5.62
N HIS A 122 -12.35 13.49 4.58
CA HIS A 122 -13.74 13.94 4.68
C HIS A 122 -14.55 13.49 3.45
N TYR A 123 -15.86 13.76 3.47
CA TYR A 123 -16.85 13.24 2.52
C TYR A 123 -17.71 14.32 1.84
N ASP A 124 -17.22 15.57 1.78
CA ASP A 124 -18.00 16.71 1.23
C ASP A 124 -18.25 16.61 -0.28
N ASN A 125 -17.38 15.93 -1.01
CA ASN A 125 -17.55 15.69 -2.44
C ASN A 125 -17.04 14.29 -2.81
N VAL A 126 -17.47 13.81 -3.98
CA VAL A 126 -17.20 12.43 -4.39
C VAL A 126 -15.72 12.14 -4.55
N MET A 127 -14.92 13.08 -5.06
CA MET A 127 -13.47 12.84 -5.26
C MET A 127 -12.73 12.69 -3.93
N PHE A 128 -13.03 13.55 -2.95
CA PHE A 128 -12.45 13.46 -1.61
C PHE A 128 -13.02 12.25 -0.84
N ALA A 129 -14.29 11.90 -1.04
CA ALA A 129 -14.87 10.67 -0.50
C ALA A 129 -14.15 9.42 -1.06
N MET A 130 -13.88 9.37 -2.37
CA MET A 130 -13.11 8.29 -2.98
C MET A 130 -11.68 8.21 -2.43
N LEU A 131 -11.01 9.35 -2.20
CA LEU A 131 -9.69 9.42 -1.57
C LEU A 131 -9.71 8.91 -0.13
N THR A 132 -10.70 9.33 0.65
CA THR A 132 -10.89 8.88 2.03
C THR A 132 -11.16 7.38 2.08
N LEU A 133 -12.06 6.87 1.23
CA LEU A 133 -12.32 5.43 1.15
C LEU A 133 -11.10 4.64 0.66
N PHE A 134 -10.28 5.22 -0.22
CA PHE A 134 -9.02 4.60 -0.63
C PHE A 134 -8.06 4.46 0.57
N ALA A 135 -7.90 5.51 1.39
CA ALA A 135 -7.12 5.43 2.62
C ALA A 135 -7.66 4.35 3.58
N VAL A 136 -8.98 4.33 3.80
CA VAL A 136 -9.67 3.31 4.60
C VAL A 136 -9.37 1.90 4.08
N GLN A 137 -9.43 1.70 2.76
CA GLN A 137 -9.17 0.41 2.12
C GLN A 137 -7.73 -0.06 2.30
N THR A 138 -6.75 0.85 2.30
CA THR A 138 -5.34 0.49 2.55
C THR A 138 -5.07 0.07 3.99
N GLY A 139 -6.04 0.25 4.90
CA GLY A 139 -5.87 -0.07 6.32
C GLY A 139 -5.08 0.98 7.10
N GLU A 140 -4.75 2.12 6.48
CA GLU A 140 -3.98 3.20 7.09
C GLU A 140 -4.91 4.32 7.56
N GLY A 141 -4.83 4.68 8.85
CA GLY A 141 -5.60 5.77 9.43
C GLY A 141 -7.13 5.56 9.48
N TRP A 142 -7.65 4.41 9.05
CA TRP A 142 -9.08 4.10 9.06
C TRP A 142 -9.77 4.20 10.43
N PRO A 143 -9.14 3.87 11.58
CA PRO A 143 -9.81 4.00 12.87
C PRO A 143 -10.14 5.46 13.18
N GLN A 144 -9.27 6.40 12.76
CA GLN A 144 -9.52 7.84 12.93
C GLN A 144 -10.69 8.31 12.06
N VAL A 145 -10.74 7.85 10.81
CA VAL A 145 -11.85 8.19 9.89
C VAL A 145 -13.17 7.64 10.44
N LEU A 146 -13.18 6.40 10.91
CA LEU A 146 -14.34 5.79 11.58
C LEU A 146 -14.76 6.56 12.83
N GLN A 147 -13.82 6.90 13.72
CA GLN A 147 -14.11 7.68 14.92
C GLN A 147 -14.68 9.06 14.58
N ASN A 148 -14.11 9.75 13.60
CA ASN A 148 -14.63 11.02 13.11
C ASN A 148 -16.04 10.87 12.52
N SER A 149 -16.32 9.78 11.80
CA SER A 149 -17.68 9.45 11.33
C SER A 149 -18.68 9.18 12.45
N MET A 150 -18.28 8.45 13.50
CA MET A 150 -19.15 8.17 14.64
C MET A 150 -19.40 9.41 15.51
N ALA A 151 -18.45 10.35 15.51
CA ALA A 151 -18.59 11.63 16.19
C ALA A 151 -19.28 12.71 15.33
N ALA A 152 -19.55 12.44 14.06
CA ALA A 152 -20.19 13.39 13.15
C ALA A 152 -21.64 13.64 13.56
N THR A 153 -22.01 14.91 13.72
CA THR A 153 -23.35 15.33 14.16
C THR A 153 -24.20 15.84 12.99
N TYR A 154 -24.55 17.12 12.99
CA TYR A 154 -25.31 17.80 11.96
C TYR A 154 -24.38 18.62 11.06
N GLU A 155 -24.92 19.09 9.93
CA GLU A 155 -24.19 19.98 9.04
C GLU A 155 -23.79 21.28 9.79
N ASN A 156 -22.54 21.73 9.62
CA ASN A 156 -21.99 22.92 10.28
C ASN A 156 -21.85 22.84 11.82
N HIS A 157 -22.00 21.65 12.40
CA HIS A 157 -21.75 21.39 13.81
C HIS A 157 -20.46 20.57 14.00
N GLY A 158 -19.83 20.75 15.16
CA GLY A 158 -18.62 20.07 15.56
C GLY A 158 -18.87 18.61 15.97
N PRO A 159 -17.80 17.82 16.16
CA PRO A 159 -17.93 16.42 16.50
C PRO A 159 -18.38 16.25 17.96
N GLN A 160 -19.32 15.34 18.20
CA GLN A 160 -19.74 14.93 19.54
C GLN A 160 -19.43 13.44 19.74
N PRO A 161 -18.62 13.06 20.74
CA PRO A 161 -18.31 11.66 21.00
C PRO A 161 -19.57 10.82 21.20
N HIS A 162 -19.60 9.63 20.59
CA HIS A 162 -20.69 8.65 20.74
C HIS A 162 -22.07 9.10 20.22
N PHE A 163 -22.14 10.10 19.33
CA PHE A 163 -23.41 10.60 18.79
C PHE A 163 -24.05 9.66 17.76
N ALA A 164 -23.28 9.21 16.76
CA ALA A 164 -23.79 8.42 15.63
C ALA A 164 -23.01 7.10 15.49
N ILE A 165 -22.98 6.29 16.55
CA ILE A 165 -22.23 5.02 16.58
C ILE A 165 -22.74 4.06 15.50
N GLU A 166 -24.03 4.12 15.16
CA GLU A 166 -24.66 3.33 14.09
C GLU A 166 -23.99 3.53 12.72
N MET A 167 -23.35 4.68 12.49
CA MET A 167 -22.61 4.95 11.25
C MET A 167 -21.39 4.04 11.08
N SER A 168 -20.94 3.34 12.13
CA SER A 168 -19.91 2.30 12.05
C SER A 168 -20.30 1.14 11.12
N ILE A 169 -21.60 0.87 10.95
CA ILE A 169 -22.11 -0.18 10.07
C ILE A 169 -21.66 0.04 8.63
N PHE A 170 -21.60 1.30 8.17
CA PHE A 170 -21.10 1.65 6.83
C PHE A 170 -19.70 1.08 6.58
N TYR A 171 -18.79 1.22 7.54
CA TYR A 171 -17.42 0.74 7.44
C TYR A 171 -17.34 -0.78 7.55
N ILE A 172 -18.15 -1.40 8.41
CA ILE A 172 -18.23 -2.87 8.51
C ILE A 172 -18.66 -3.47 7.16
N VAL A 173 -19.73 -2.93 6.56
CA VAL A 173 -20.18 -3.36 5.23
C VAL A 173 -19.11 -3.12 4.18
N TYR A 174 -18.47 -1.94 4.19
CA TYR A 174 -17.37 -1.64 3.26
C TYR A 174 -16.22 -2.65 3.40
N PHE A 175 -15.78 -2.98 4.61
CA PHE A 175 -14.69 -3.94 4.86
C PHE A 175 -15.04 -5.40 4.56
N ILE A 176 -16.32 -5.78 4.56
CA ILE A 176 -16.72 -7.13 4.17
C ILE A 176 -16.86 -7.21 2.65
N VAL A 177 -17.62 -6.28 2.07
CA VAL A 177 -18.01 -6.33 0.68
C VAL A 177 -16.84 -6.00 -0.24
N PHE A 178 -16.04 -4.97 0.10
CA PHE A 178 -14.99 -4.47 -0.79
C PHE A 178 -13.86 -5.50 -1.00
N PRO A 179 -13.26 -6.11 0.05
CA PRO A 179 -12.22 -7.11 -0.13
C PRO A 179 -12.74 -8.36 -0.82
N PHE A 180 -13.97 -8.81 -0.53
CA PHE A 180 -14.56 -9.95 -1.20
C PHE A 180 -14.69 -9.71 -2.71
N PHE A 181 -15.26 -8.57 -3.10
CA PHE A 181 -15.38 -8.18 -4.51
C PHE A 181 -14.01 -8.03 -5.19
N PHE A 182 -13.07 -7.35 -4.52
CA PHE A 182 -11.73 -7.09 -5.04
C PHE A 182 -10.95 -8.39 -5.28
N VAL A 183 -10.93 -9.30 -4.30
CA VAL A 183 -10.25 -10.60 -4.43
C VAL A 183 -10.87 -11.42 -5.56
N ASN A 184 -12.20 -11.47 -5.66
CA ASN A 184 -12.87 -12.24 -6.71
C ASN A 184 -12.52 -11.74 -8.12
N ILE A 185 -12.50 -10.42 -8.34
CA ILE A 185 -12.09 -9.86 -9.63
C ILE A 185 -10.61 -10.11 -9.90
N PHE A 186 -9.76 -9.95 -8.90
CA PHE A 186 -8.33 -10.15 -9.04
C PHE A 186 -7.98 -11.61 -9.38
N VAL A 187 -8.60 -12.57 -8.69
CA VAL A 187 -8.44 -14.01 -8.97
C VAL A 187 -8.92 -14.34 -10.39
N ALA A 188 -10.10 -13.84 -10.79
CA ALA A 188 -10.63 -14.06 -12.13
C ALA A 188 -9.67 -13.57 -13.22
N LEU A 189 -9.08 -12.38 -13.05
CA LEU A 189 -8.08 -11.86 -13.99
C LEU A 189 -6.83 -12.73 -14.02
N ILE A 190 -6.28 -13.08 -12.86
CA ILE A 190 -5.09 -13.93 -12.80
C ILE A 190 -5.32 -15.20 -13.61
N ILE A 191 -6.48 -15.85 -13.42
CA ILE A 191 -6.84 -17.06 -14.18
C ILE A 191 -6.88 -16.78 -15.69
N ILE A 192 -7.57 -15.72 -16.14
CA ILE A 192 -7.64 -15.36 -17.57
C ILE A 192 -6.24 -15.12 -18.13
N THR A 193 -5.40 -14.36 -17.44
CA THR A 193 -4.03 -14.08 -17.90
C THR A 193 -3.15 -15.33 -17.94
N PHE A 194 -3.31 -16.26 -16.99
CA PHE A 194 -2.58 -17.53 -17.00
C PHE A 194 -3.08 -18.46 -18.12
N GLN A 195 -4.38 -18.45 -18.40
CA GLN A 195 -4.95 -19.19 -19.53
C GLN A 195 -4.45 -18.63 -20.86
N GLU A 196 -4.52 -17.31 -21.06
CA GLU A 196 -4.01 -16.63 -22.26
C GLU A 196 -2.52 -16.89 -22.49
N GLN A 197 -1.69 -16.81 -21.44
CA GLN A 197 -0.25 -17.10 -21.55
C GLN A 197 0.03 -18.59 -21.77
N GLY A 198 -0.73 -19.47 -21.10
CA GLY A 198 -0.60 -20.91 -21.28
C GLY A 198 -0.95 -21.34 -22.71
N GLU A 199 -2.00 -20.78 -23.29
CA GLU A 199 -2.41 -21.03 -24.67
C GLU A 199 -1.41 -20.42 -25.68
N ALA A 200 -0.87 -19.23 -25.40
CA ALA A 200 0.14 -18.60 -26.26
C ALA A 200 1.48 -19.39 -26.28
N GLU A 201 1.89 -20.01 -25.18
CA GLU A 201 3.06 -20.90 -25.15
C GLU A 201 2.85 -22.19 -25.97
N LEU A 202 1.60 -22.64 -26.11
CA LEU A 202 1.23 -23.83 -26.87
C LEU A 202 1.03 -23.56 -28.36
N GLN A 203 0.96 -22.29 -28.80
CA GLN A 203 0.75 -21.95 -30.22
C GLN A 203 2.00 -22.13 -31.10
N ASP A 204 3.20 -22.29 -30.52
CA ASP A 204 4.47 -22.25 -31.26
C ASP A 204 5.08 -23.63 -31.62
N GLY A 205 4.32 -24.74 -31.51
CA GLY A 205 4.83 -26.03 -32.01
C GLY A 205 3.88 -27.22 -31.92
N GLU A 206 4.16 -28.27 -32.71
CA GLU A 206 3.49 -29.58 -32.66
C GLU A 206 3.73 -30.36 -31.36
N LEU A 207 4.61 -29.86 -30.48
CA LEU A 207 5.09 -30.51 -29.26
C LEU A 207 4.38 -29.96 -28.02
N ASP A 208 3.86 -30.86 -27.18
CA ASP A 208 3.25 -30.51 -25.90
C ASP A 208 4.28 -29.95 -24.90
N LYS A 209 3.80 -29.16 -23.92
CA LYS A 209 4.63 -28.54 -22.87
C LYS A 209 5.48 -29.57 -22.11
N ASN A 210 4.93 -30.75 -21.84
CA ASN A 210 5.66 -31.83 -21.16
C ASN A 210 6.77 -32.42 -22.04
N GLN A 211 6.51 -32.55 -23.35
CA GLN A 211 7.48 -33.06 -24.32
C GLN A 211 8.65 -32.10 -24.46
N LYS A 212 8.36 -30.79 -24.60
CA LYS A 212 9.40 -29.74 -24.66
C LYS A 212 10.27 -29.74 -23.41
N SER A 213 9.68 -29.78 -22.22
CA SER A 213 10.42 -29.84 -20.95
C SER A 213 11.32 -31.08 -20.85
N CYS A 214 10.85 -32.24 -21.29
CA CYS A 214 11.64 -33.48 -21.30
C CYS A 214 12.82 -33.40 -22.28
N ILE A 215 12.58 -32.86 -23.48
CA ILE A 215 13.62 -32.68 -24.51
C ILE A 215 14.68 -31.67 -24.03
N ASP A 216 14.25 -30.53 -23.49
CA ASP A 216 15.16 -29.52 -22.94
C ASP A 216 16.01 -30.08 -21.81
N PHE A 217 15.40 -30.86 -20.90
CA PHE A 217 16.15 -31.55 -19.86
C PHE A 217 17.16 -32.54 -20.43
N ALA A 218 16.76 -33.37 -21.40
CA ALA A 218 17.64 -34.36 -22.01
C ALA A 218 18.84 -33.71 -22.74
N ILE A 219 18.64 -32.56 -23.37
CA ILE A 219 19.70 -31.81 -24.08
C ILE A 219 20.61 -31.06 -23.11
N GLN A 220 20.05 -30.44 -22.07
CA GLN A 220 20.79 -29.56 -21.16
C GLN A 220 21.39 -30.29 -19.95
N ALA A 221 20.98 -31.54 -19.69
CA ALA A 221 21.48 -32.34 -18.58
C ALA A 221 23.00 -32.49 -18.66
N LYS A 222 23.69 -32.00 -17.63
CA LYS A 222 25.12 -32.21 -17.42
C LYS A 222 25.33 -33.29 -16.36
N PRO A 223 26.37 -34.12 -16.49
CA PRO A 223 26.67 -35.13 -15.49
C PRO A 223 26.95 -34.47 -14.14
N LEU A 224 26.40 -35.05 -13.08
CA LEU A 224 26.69 -34.61 -11.72
C LEU A 224 28.11 -35.06 -11.33
N GLU A 225 29.01 -34.11 -11.14
CA GLU A 225 30.38 -34.40 -10.69
C GLU A 225 30.38 -34.77 -9.21
N ARG A 226 30.34 -36.08 -8.92
CA ARG A 226 30.55 -36.59 -7.55
C ARG A 226 32.01 -36.92 -7.34
N TYR A 227 32.64 -36.24 -6.40
CA TYR A 227 33.98 -36.60 -5.95
C TYR A 227 33.95 -37.94 -5.21
N MET A 228 34.66 -38.94 -5.73
CA MET A 228 34.91 -40.23 -5.07
C MET A 228 36.42 -40.43 -4.91
N PRO A 229 36.92 -40.67 -3.68
CA PRO A 229 38.33 -41.00 -3.46
C PRO A 229 38.74 -42.28 -4.23
N LYS A 230 39.88 -42.25 -4.93
CA LYS A 230 40.37 -43.35 -5.77
C LYS A 230 40.73 -44.62 -4.99
N GLU A 231 41.26 -44.47 -3.78
CA GLU A 231 41.77 -45.59 -2.96
C GLU A 231 40.77 -46.01 -1.88
N ARG A 232 40.16 -47.19 -2.04
CA ARG A 232 39.15 -47.71 -1.09
C ARG A 232 39.69 -48.08 0.29
N LEU A 233 40.98 -48.41 0.39
CA LEU A 233 41.64 -48.77 1.66
C LEU A 233 42.17 -47.55 2.43
N SER A 234 42.16 -46.37 1.81
CA SER A 234 42.67 -45.14 2.41
C SER A 234 41.72 -44.62 3.50
N LEU A 235 42.30 -44.01 4.55
CA LEU A 235 41.56 -43.23 5.55
C LEU A 235 40.66 -42.17 4.90
N LYS A 236 41.10 -41.59 3.78
CA LYS A 236 40.31 -40.62 3.00
C LYS A 236 38.96 -41.18 2.53
N TYR A 237 38.92 -42.46 2.12
CA TYR A 237 37.67 -43.11 1.71
C TYR A 237 36.76 -43.40 2.91
N LYS A 238 37.32 -43.80 4.06
CA LYS A 238 36.55 -44.01 5.30
C LYS A 238 35.89 -42.72 5.79
N THR A 239 36.63 -41.61 5.82
CA THR A 239 36.06 -40.29 6.20
C THR A 239 35.00 -39.82 5.21
N TRP A 240 35.25 -39.94 3.90
CA TRP A 240 34.27 -39.61 2.86
C TRP A 240 32.98 -40.44 3.02
N LYS A 241 33.11 -41.74 3.28
CA LYS A 241 31.96 -42.64 3.49
C LYS A 241 31.12 -42.24 4.71
N VAL A 242 31.73 -41.72 5.78
CA VAL A 242 31.01 -41.22 6.96
C VAL A 242 30.30 -39.90 6.65
N VAL A 243 30.99 -38.95 6.01
CA VAL A 243 30.43 -37.62 5.70
C VAL A 243 29.25 -37.70 4.72
N VAL A 244 29.31 -38.62 3.74
CA VAL A 244 28.26 -38.84 2.74
C VAL A 244 27.15 -39.78 3.26
N SER A 245 27.28 -40.30 4.49
CA SER A 245 26.28 -41.22 5.04
C SER A 245 25.04 -40.48 5.54
N THR A 246 23.87 -41.07 5.31
CA THR A 246 22.58 -40.58 5.84
C THR A 246 22.55 -40.36 7.35
N PRO A 247 23.16 -41.20 8.24
CA PRO A 247 23.17 -40.90 9.68
C PRO A 247 23.97 -39.63 10.03
N PHE A 248 25.01 -39.30 9.28
CA PHE A 248 25.76 -38.06 9.49
C PHE A 248 24.92 -36.83 9.11
N GLU A 249 24.13 -36.92 8.03
CA GLU A 249 23.17 -35.87 7.65
C GLU A 249 22.12 -35.63 8.76
N TYR A 250 21.52 -36.69 9.31
CA TYR A 250 20.57 -36.57 10.42
C TYR A 250 21.20 -35.99 11.68
N LEU A 251 22.46 -36.32 11.98
CA LEU A 251 23.19 -35.74 13.11
C LEU A 251 23.36 -34.22 12.94
N ILE A 252 23.78 -33.76 11.77
CA ILE A 252 23.94 -32.32 11.50
C ILE A 252 22.58 -31.60 11.56
N MET A 253 21.53 -32.17 10.96
CA MET A 253 20.19 -31.60 11.02
C MET A 253 19.68 -31.49 12.47
N THR A 254 19.94 -32.50 13.29
CA THR A 254 19.59 -32.49 14.72
C THR A 254 20.37 -31.41 15.47
N LEU A 255 21.67 -31.25 15.20
CA LEU A 255 22.48 -30.20 15.81
C LEU A 255 22.02 -28.79 15.42
N ILE A 256 21.58 -28.58 14.17
CA ILE A 256 20.98 -27.31 13.73
C ILE A 256 19.71 -27.03 14.52
N VAL A 257 18.81 -28.01 14.64
CA VAL A 257 17.55 -27.88 15.41
C VAL A 257 17.83 -27.62 16.89
N LEU A 258 18.79 -28.31 17.48
CA LEU A 258 19.16 -28.06 18.88
C LEU A 258 19.74 -26.65 19.05
N ASN A 259 20.57 -26.18 18.13
CA ASN A 259 21.11 -24.82 18.18
C ASN A 259 20.02 -23.75 18.03
N THR A 260 19.02 -23.95 17.15
CA THR A 260 17.90 -23.01 17.03
C THR A 260 17.03 -23.00 18.28
N ILE A 261 16.77 -24.15 18.90
CA ILE A 261 16.07 -24.24 20.19
C ILE A 261 16.85 -23.52 21.29
N LEU A 262 18.16 -23.73 21.38
CA LEU A 262 19.02 -23.05 22.34
C LEU A 262 19.00 -21.52 22.16
N LEU A 263 18.98 -21.03 20.92
CA LEU A 263 18.83 -19.60 20.63
C LEU A 263 17.44 -19.07 21.04
N MET A 264 16.37 -19.82 20.78
CA MET A 264 15.01 -19.45 21.22
C MET A 264 14.90 -19.39 22.76
N MET A 265 15.51 -20.34 23.46
CA MET A 265 15.54 -20.36 24.93
C MET A 265 16.33 -19.18 25.52
N LYS A 266 17.44 -18.78 24.88
CA LYS A 266 18.23 -17.63 25.31
C LYS A 266 17.46 -16.31 25.22
N VAL A 267 16.70 -16.11 24.15
CA VAL A 267 15.86 -14.90 23.98
C VAL A 267 14.67 -14.93 24.93
N GLY A 268 14.02 -16.09 25.11
CA GLY A 268 12.91 -16.26 26.05
C GLY A 268 13.31 -15.99 27.51
N PHE A 269 14.47 -16.46 27.96
CA PHE A 269 14.96 -16.25 29.33
C PHE A 269 15.31 -14.78 29.62
N ILE A 270 15.87 -14.06 28.64
CA ILE A 270 16.16 -12.62 28.74
C ILE A 270 14.86 -11.80 28.77
N TYR A 271 13.87 -12.14 27.95
CA TYR A 271 12.55 -11.50 27.98
C TYR A 271 11.79 -11.78 29.29
N LEU A 272 11.88 -12.99 29.84
CA LEU A 272 11.26 -13.33 31.12
C LEU A 272 11.90 -12.55 32.29
N LEU A 273 13.22 -12.40 32.31
CA LEU A 273 13.95 -11.60 33.29
C LEU A 273 13.67 -10.09 33.18
N LEU A 274 13.40 -9.58 31.98
CA LEU A 274 13.00 -8.19 31.74
C LEU A 274 11.54 -7.91 32.13
N MET A 275 10.63 -8.89 31.98
CA MET A 275 9.22 -8.77 32.42
C MET A 275 9.04 -8.91 33.94
N MET A 276 10.04 -9.42 34.65
CA MET A 276 10.04 -9.56 36.12
C MET A 276 10.72 -8.37 36.84
N LYS A 277 11.14 -7.33 36.12
CA LYS A 277 11.64 -6.06 36.65
C LYS A 277 10.67 -4.94 36.31
#